data_AF-A0A9N9WIU9-F1
#
_entry.id   AF-A0A9N9WIU9-F1
#
_cell.length_a   1.000
_cell.length_b   1.000
_cell.length_c   1.000
_cell.angle_alpha   90.00
_cell.angle_beta   90.00
_cell.angle_gamma   90.00
#
_symmetry.space_group_name_H-M   'P 1'
#
loop_
_entity.id
_entity.type
_entity.pdbx_description
1 polymer ?
#
loop_
_entity_poly.entity_id
_entity_poly.type
_entity_poly.pdbx_seq_one_letter_code
_entity_poly.pdbx_strand_id
1 'polypeptide(L)'
;MTDIVWDRRSLYVYAQTEKERFEEIEKKYKQFIACLDDVNTVPISVFNLKPKQIEELQMIREVSKELQKKKEDDINKAVSIGF
;
A
#
# COMPACT_ATOMS: atom_id res chain seq x y z
N MET A 1 0.66 -31.41 -7.33
CA MET A 1 0.54 -29.98 -7.69
C MET A 1 -0.29 -29.34 -6.60
N THR A 2 0.33 -28.56 -5.73
CA THR A 2 -0.38 -27.78 -4.70
C THR A 2 -0.88 -26.51 -5.36
N ASP A 3 -2.20 -26.41 -5.50
CA ASP A 3 -2.84 -25.17 -5.95
C ASP A 3 -2.46 -24.04 -4.99
N ILE A 4 -1.76 -23.05 -5.52
CA ILE A 4 -1.48 -21.81 -4.78
C ILE A 4 -2.81 -21.08 -4.70
N VAL A 5 -3.49 -21.19 -3.56
CA VAL A 5 -4.66 -20.38 -3.24
C VAL A 5 -4.16 -18.99 -2.87
N TRP A 6 -4.09 -18.13 -3.88
CA TRP A 6 -3.61 -16.74 -3.75
C TRP A 6 -4.48 -15.86 -2.85
N ASP A 7 -5.72 -16.28 -2.55
CA ASP A 7 -6.64 -15.46 -1.77
C ASP A 7 -7.50 -16.30 -0.80
N ARG A 8 -7.41 -15.98 0.50
CA ARG A 8 -8.25 -16.53 1.58
C ARG A 8 -9.35 -15.58 2.03
N ARG A 9 -9.57 -14.46 1.34
CA ARG A 9 -10.61 -13.50 1.69
C ARG A 9 -11.99 -14.06 1.38
N SER A 10 -12.96 -13.77 2.24
CA SER A 10 -14.33 -14.25 2.08
C SER A 10 -14.95 -13.70 0.79
N LEU A 11 -15.86 -14.47 0.17
CA LEU A 11 -16.65 -14.05 -1.00
C LEU A 11 -17.27 -12.65 -0.84
N TYR A 12 -17.56 -12.25 0.41
CA TYR A 12 -18.05 -10.93 0.77
C TYR A 12 -17.13 -9.78 0.33
N VAL A 13 -15.81 -9.97 0.31
CA VAL A 13 -14.87 -8.91 -0.11
C VAL A 13 -15.02 -8.59 -1.60
N TYR A 14 -15.29 -9.60 -2.43
CA TYR A 14 -15.55 -9.41 -3.86
C TYR A 14 -16.97 -8.92 -4.17
N ALA A 15 -17.90 -9.12 -3.23
CA ALA A 15 -19.28 -8.65 -3.35
C ALA A 15 -19.44 -7.14 -3.07
N GLN A 16 -18.40 -6.44 -2.63
CA GLN A 16 -18.48 -5.00 -2.29
C GLN A 16 -18.43 -4.07 -3.50
N THR A 17 -18.24 -4.60 -4.72
CA THR A 17 -18.19 -3.79 -5.93
C THR A 17 -18.72 -4.56 -7.13
N GLU A 18 -19.11 -3.84 -8.18
CA GLU A 18 -19.57 -4.44 -9.44
C GLU A 18 -18.43 -5.19 -10.13
N LYS A 19 -18.76 -6.28 -10.82
CA LYS A 19 -17.77 -7.15 -11.47
C LYS A 19 -16.83 -6.40 -12.41
N GLU A 20 -17.37 -5.52 -13.26
CA GLU A 20 -16.57 -4.70 -14.19
C GLU A 20 -15.56 -3.81 -13.46
N ARG A 21 -15.99 -3.22 -12.34
CA ARG A 21 -15.14 -2.36 -11.52
C ARG A 21 -14.05 -3.14 -10.79
N PHE A 22 -14.37 -4.36 -10.35
CA PHE A 22 -13.38 -5.27 -9.79
C PHE A 22 -12.32 -5.67 -10.83
N GLU A 23 -12.74 -6.04 -12.05
CA GLU A 23 -11.84 -6.40 -13.15
C GLU A 23 -10.91 -5.25 -13.54
N GLU A 24 -11.40 -4.01 -13.56
CA GLU A 24 -10.55 -2.83 -13.78
C GLU A 24 -9.50 -2.63 -12.68
N ILE A 25 -9.90 -2.75 -11.41
CA ILE A 25 -8.99 -2.61 -10.27
C ILE A 25 -7.94 -3.73 -10.30
N GLU A 26 -8.36 -4.96 -10.57
CA GLU A 26 -7.46 -6.11 -10.67
C GLU A 26 -6.43 -5.93 -11.79
N LYS A 27 -6.86 -5.45 -12.96
CA LYS A 27 -5.97 -5.15 -14.09
C LYS A 27 -4.93 -4.10 -13.70
N LYS A 28 -5.35 -2.98 -13.10
CA LYS A 28 -4.44 -1.91 -12.68
C LYS A 28 -3.48 -2.38 -11.58
N TYR A 29 -3.95 -3.21 -10.66
CA TYR A 29 -3.12 -3.80 -9.62
C TYR A 29 -2.05 -4.73 -10.19
N LYS A 30 -2.40 -5.60 -11.15
CA LYS A 30 -1.42 -6.46 -11.84
C LYS A 30 -0.36 -5.64 -12.58
N GLN A 31 -0.76 -4.55 -13.23
CA GLN A 31 0.18 -3.63 -13.88
C GLN A 31 1.09 -2.94 -12.86
N PHE A 32 0.55 -2.48 -11.73
CA PHE A 32 1.33 -1.90 -10.64
C PHE A 32 2.39 -2.88 -10.12
N ILE A 33 2.00 -4.14 -9.86
CA ILE A 33 2.94 -5.18 -9.40
C ILE A 33 4.06 -5.43 -10.42
N ALA A 34 3.73 -5.46 -11.72
CA ALA A 34 4.71 -5.66 -12.78
C ALA A 34 5.71 -4.49 -12.92
N CYS A 35 5.34 -3.29 -12.44
CA CYS A 35 6.16 -2.08 -12.53
C CYS A 35 6.81 -1.67 -11.19
N LEU A 36 6.65 -2.45 -10.13
CA LEU A 36 7.12 -2.11 -8.78
C LEU A 36 8.63 -1.85 -8.70
N ASP A 37 9.41 -2.56 -9.53
CA ASP A 37 10.88 -2.51 -9.52
C ASP A 37 11.46 -1.57 -10.60
N ASP A 38 10.62 -0.94 -11.42
CA ASP A 38 11.08 -0.04 -12.50
C ASP A 38 10.85 1.44 -12.14
N VAL A 39 11.92 2.09 -11.72
CA VAL A 39 11.95 3.51 -11.31
C VAL A 39 11.60 4.48 -12.45
N ASN A 40 11.64 4.02 -13.71
CA ASN A 40 11.32 4.85 -14.88
C ASN A 40 9.86 4.73 -15.35
N THR A 41 9.06 3.86 -14.71
CA THR A 41 7.66 3.69 -15.12
C THR A 41 6.76 4.80 -14.62
N VAL A 42 5.80 5.20 -15.45
CA VAL A 42 4.76 6.17 -15.08
C VAL A 42 3.93 5.58 -13.94
N PRO A 43 3.69 6.32 -12.84
CA PRO A 43 2.92 5.84 -11.71
C PRO A 43 1.52 5.34 -12.14
N ILE A 44 1.25 4.06 -11.93
CA ILE A 44 -0.05 3.47 -12.25
C ILE A 44 -1.05 3.82 -11.14
N SER A 45 -2.02 4.66 -11.47
CA SER A 45 -3.11 5.01 -10.55
C SER A 45 -4.16 3.90 -10.51
N VAL A 46 -4.09 3.03 -9.51
CA VAL A 46 -5.05 1.93 -9.31
C VAL A 46 -6.44 2.47 -8.93
N PHE A 47 -6.48 3.54 -8.13
CA PHE A 47 -7.71 4.17 -7.68
C PHE A 47 -7.77 5.62 -8.15
N ASN A 48 -8.92 6.04 -8.69
CA ASN A 48 -9.18 7.46 -8.97
C ASN A 48 -9.51 8.17 -7.65
N LEU A 49 -8.46 8.54 -6.92
CA LEU A 49 -8.58 9.23 -5.64
C LEU A 49 -9.04 10.67 -5.87
N LYS A 50 -10.02 11.10 -5.08
CA LYS A 50 -10.43 12.52 -5.04
C LYS A 50 -9.30 13.36 -4.41
N PRO A 51 -9.19 14.66 -4.73
CA PRO A 51 -8.16 15.54 -4.17
C PRO A 51 -8.03 15.45 -2.65
N LYS A 52 -9.16 15.43 -1.94
CA LYS A 52 -9.19 15.27 -0.47
C LYS A 52 -8.53 13.98 0.01
N GLN A 53 -8.70 12.87 -0.71
CA GLN A 53 -8.09 11.59 -0.35
C GLN A 53 -6.57 11.59 -0.60
N ILE A 54 -6.10 12.39 -1.57
CA ILE A 54 -4.67 12.59 -1.82
C ILE A 54 -4.05 13.40 -0.68
N GLU A 55 -4.72 14.46 -0.23
CA GLU A 55 -4.29 15.26 0.94
C GLU A 55 -4.23 14.40 2.21
N GLU A 56 -5.25 13.58 2.46
CA GLU A 56 -5.25 12.64 3.58
C GLU A 56 -4.08 11.65 3.51
N LEU A 57 -3.77 11.11 2.33
CA LEU A 57 -2.62 10.22 2.15
C LEU A 57 -1.27 10.95 2.35
N GLN A 58 -1.16 12.21 1.96
CA GLN A 58 0.02 13.03 2.21
C GLN A 58 0.22 13.24 3.72
N MET A 59 -0.84 13.61 4.43
CA MET A 59 -0.81 13.76 5.88
C MET A 59 -0.37 12.47 6.57
N ILE A 60 -0.94 11.32 6.17
CA ILE A 60 -0.56 10.01 6.72
C ILE A 60 0.94 9.72 6.50
N ARG A 61 1.48 10.06 5.32
CA ARG A 61 2.90 9.87 5.02
C ARG A 61 3.80 10.71 5.91
N GLU A 62 3.44 11.97 6.15
CA GLU A 62 4.22 12.87 7.00
C GLU A 62 4.24 12.37 8.45
N VAL A 63 3.08 12.06 9.02
CA VAL A 63 2.97 11.51 10.37
C VAL A 63 3.73 10.19 10.50
N SER A 64 3.66 9.31 9.49
CA SER A 64 4.39 8.04 9.51
C SER A 64 5.91 8.24 9.50
N LYS A 65 6.42 9.22 8.74
CA LYS A 65 7.85 9.57 8.75
C LYS A 65 8.30 10.07 10.12
N GLU A 66 7.52 10.95 10.74
CA GLU A 66 7.84 11.45 12.08
C GLU A 66 7.85 10.33 13.12
N LEU A 67 6.87 9.43 13.09
CA LEU A 67 6.82 8.28 13.99
C LEU A 67 8.00 7.33 13.77
N GLN A 68 8.38 7.09 12.51
CA GLN A 68 9.53 6.25 12.18
C GLN A 68 10.83 6.85 12.72
N LYS A 69 11.03 8.17 12.54
CA LYS A 69 12.19 8.88 13.08
C LYS A 69 12.23 8.80 14.61
N LYS A 70 11.10 9.03 15.27
CA LYS A 70 11.02 8.92 16.73
C LYS A 70 11.38 7.51 17.23
N LYS A 71 10.92 6.48 16.52
CA LYS A 71 11.28 5.09 16.81
C LYS A 71 12.79 4.85 16.68
N GLU A 72 13.43 5.38 15.63
CA GLU A 72 14.87 5.29 15.44
C GLU A 72 15.64 6.02 16.56
N ASP A 73 15.19 7.22 16.94
CA ASP A 73 15.77 7.99 18.04
C ASP A 73 15.65 7.24 19.38
N ASP A 74 14.50 6.63 19.66
CA ASP A 74 14.26 5.83 20.87
C ASP A 74 15.16 4.58 20.92
N ILE A 75 15.36 3.90 19.78
CA ILE A 75 16.28 2.77 19.66
C ILE A 75 17.71 3.23 19.93
N ASN A 76 18.16 4.31 19.28
CA ASN A 76 19.50 4.85 19.47
C ASN A 76 19.75 5.26 20.92
N LYS A 77 18.74 5.87 21.56
CA LYS A 77 18.80 6.25 22.97
C LYS A 77 18.88 5.02 23.89
N ALA A 78 18.07 3.99 23.65
CA ALA A 78 18.12 2.74 24.42
C ALA A 78 19.48 2.03 24.28
N VAL A 79 20.07 2.03 23.08
CA VAL A 79 21.43 1.52 22.84
C VAL A 79 22.48 2.36 23.57
N SER A 80 22.31 3.69 23.63
CA SER A 80 23.25 4.58 24.34
C SER A 80 23.18 4.50 25.87
N ILE A 81 22.05 4.06 26.44
CA ILE A 81 21.84 3.91 27.89
C ILE A 81 22.22 2.49 28.37
N GLY A 82 22.28 1.52 27.46
CA GLY A 82 22.70 0.15 27.75
C GLY A 82 24.19 -0.10 27.52
N PHE A 83 25.07 0.63 28.22
CA PHE A 83 26.48 0.31 28.46
C PHE A 83 26.95 0.91 29.79
#